data_AF-A0A966YAL2-F1
#
_entry.id   AF-A0A966YAL2-F1
#
_cell.length_a   1.000
_cell.length_b   1.000
_cell.length_c   1.000
_cell.angle_alpha   90.00
_cell.angle_beta   90.00
_cell.angle_gamma   90.00
#
_symmetry.space_group_name_H-M   'P 1'
#
loop_
_entity.id
_entity.type
_entity.pdbx_description
1 polymer ?
#
loop_
_entity_poly.entity_id
_entity_poly.type
_entity_poly.pdbx_seq_one_letter_code
_entity_poly.pdbx_strand_id
1 'polypeptide(L)'
;MGMNRVFFIILLFVFLVIPLTVNNVNDEGISYFDFIVEISENLFEDTKTKEKEIISLTEDQKQLISEKLQALTNSNNNLFNNFEEIQNENLKKINEYIAINKWQEFSATNSGVKGIYLSGYHFLREEKIDPIKDILSNTVVNTIVLDVKTDNGHLLYDSEILEVEELKNERIKYDNQTLKSFKEEFNIYLIGRVVAFQDPIFSRTYPESAIKDISTSKPYNQDDQYFLDPSDSASREYILNVALEA
;
A
#
# COMPACT_ATOMS: atom_id res chain seq x y z
N MET A 1 2.11 37.72 -35.72
CA MET A 1 3.46 38.08 -35.25
C MET A 1 3.97 36.87 -34.49
N GLY A 2 5.00 36.18 -35.01
CA GLY A 2 5.35 34.83 -34.57
C GLY A 2 5.88 34.81 -33.13
N MET A 3 5.33 33.91 -32.30
CA MET A 3 5.92 33.59 -31.00
C MET A 3 7.36 33.09 -31.21
N ASN A 4 8.30 33.72 -30.50
CA ASN A 4 9.72 33.40 -30.57
C ASN A 4 9.93 31.93 -30.18
N ARG A 5 10.34 31.10 -31.14
CA ARG A 5 10.67 29.68 -30.94
C ARG A 5 11.70 29.43 -29.83
N VAL A 6 12.50 30.45 -29.50
CA VAL A 6 13.45 30.46 -28.38
C VAL A 6 12.75 30.36 -27.03
N PHE A 7 11.58 30.99 -26.86
CA PHE A 7 10.83 30.98 -25.60
C PHE A 7 10.25 29.60 -25.27
N PHE A 8 9.80 28.87 -26.30
CA PHE A 8 9.27 27.52 -26.16
C PHE A 8 10.36 26.50 -25.80
N ILE A 9 11.58 26.71 -26.30
CA ILE A 9 12.73 25.84 -26.01
C ILE A 9 13.23 26.05 -24.58
N ILE A 10 13.19 27.29 -24.07
CA ILE A 10 13.56 27.58 -22.67
C ILE A 10 12.56 26.94 -21.70
N LEU A 11 11.25 27.02 -21.98
CA LEU A 11 10.21 26.38 -21.15
C LEU A 11 10.34 24.85 -21.10
N LEU A 12 10.71 24.24 -22.24
CA LEU A 12 10.94 22.79 -22.35
C LEU A 12 12.16 22.33 -21.53
N PHE A 13 13.23 23.14 -21.47
CA PHE A 13 14.42 22.81 -20.69
C PHE A 13 14.20 23.00 -19.18
N VAL A 14 13.38 23.97 -18.77
CA VAL A 14 12.99 24.12 -17.35
C VAL A 14 12.28 22.85 -16.86
N PHE A 15 11.43 22.23 -17.67
CA PHE A 15 10.76 20.96 -17.31
C PHE A 15 11.70 19.74 -17.25
N LEU A 16 12.86 19.78 -17.91
CA LEU A 16 13.77 18.62 -18.02
C LEU A 16 14.81 18.56 -16.90
N VAL A 17 15.03 19.67 -16.18
CA VAL A 17 16.04 19.78 -15.11
C VAL A 17 15.41 19.70 -13.70
N ILE A 18 14.09 19.61 -13.59
CA ILE A 18 13.39 19.49 -12.30
C ILE A 18 13.29 18.00 -11.91
N PRO A 19 13.77 17.59 -10.72
CA PRO A 19 13.60 16.23 -10.26
C PRO A 19 12.11 15.90 -10.09
N LEU A 20 11.67 14.83 -10.76
CA LEU A 20 10.32 14.24 -10.69
C LEU A 20 10.09 13.56 -9.33
N THR A 21 10.04 14.34 -8.27
CA THR A 21 9.68 13.85 -6.92
C THR A 21 8.60 14.74 -6.36
N VAL A 22 7.44 14.15 -6.06
CA VAL A 22 6.17 14.80 -5.70
C VAL A 22 6.22 15.58 -4.37
N ASN A 23 7.34 15.61 -3.65
CA ASN A 23 7.49 16.43 -2.43
C ASN A 23 8.94 16.91 -2.25
N ASN A 24 9.48 17.71 -3.17
CA ASN A 24 10.74 18.41 -2.89
C ASN A 24 10.47 19.89 -2.59
N VAL A 25 10.50 20.17 -1.30
CA VAL A 25 10.63 21.49 -0.71
C VAL A 25 12.08 21.93 -0.91
N ASN A 26 12.31 23.15 -1.42
CA ASN A 26 13.67 23.70 -1.46
C ASN A 26 14.21 23.94 -0.03
N ASP A 27 15.53 24.13 0.15
CA ASP A 27 16.18 24.30 1.49
C ASP A 27 15.60 25.45 2.35
N GLU A 28 14.67 26.25 1.79
CA GLU A 28 13.96 27.37 2.43
C GLU A 28 12.47 27.10 2.74
N GLY A 29 11.94 25.89 2.49
CA GLY A 29 10.59 25.53 2.96
C GLY A 29 9.43 25.78 1.97
N ILE A 30 9.68 26.14 0.71
CA ILE A 30 8.66 26.54 -0.26
C ILE A 30 8.32 25.37 -1.21
N SER A 31 7.02 25.12 -1.40
CA SER A 31 6.54 24.13 -2.37
C SER A 31 6.87 24.57 -3.80
N TYR A 32 7.41 23.65 -4.59
CA TYR A 32 7.71 23.91 -6.01
C TYR A 32 6.46 24.38 -6.78
N PHE A 33 5.27 23.96 -6.35
CA PHE A 33 4.00 24.38 -6.94
C PHE A 33 3.72 25.87 -6.68
N ASP A 34 3.98 26.35 -5.47
CA ASP A 34 3.80 27.77 -5.11
C ASP A 34 4.79 28.66 -5.85
N PHE A 35 6.03 28.18 -6.05
CA PHE A 35 7.03 28.89 -6.85
C PHE A 35 6.65 28.99 -8.33
N ILE A 36 6.01 27.96 -8.90
CA ILE A 36 5.50 28.01 -10.28
C ILE A 36 4.30 28.96 -10.39
N VAL A 37 3.42 29.01 -9.37
CA VAL A 37 2.33 30.00 -9.30
C VAL A 37 2.90 31.41 -9.22
N GLU A 38 3.89 31.66 -8.37
CA GLU A 38 4.54 32.96 -8.21
C GLU A 38 5.30 33.39 -9.49
N ILE A 39 6.04 32.49 -10.13
CA ILE A 39 6.67 32.76 -11.43
C ILE A 39 5.61 33.08 -12.49
N SER A 40 4.47 32.39 -12.47
CA SER A 40 3.39 32.63 -13.42
C SER A 40 2.80 34.02 -13.22
N GLU A 41 2.56 34.45 -11.98
CA GLU A 41 2.05 35.79 -11.65
C GLU A 41 3.05 36.87 -12.06
N ASN A 42 4.34 36.69 -11.74
CA ASN A 42 5.41 37.63 -12.08
C ASN A 42 5.71 37.70 -13.59
N LEU A 43 5.49 36.63 -14.35
CA LEU A 43 5.60 36.62 -15.81
C LEU A 43 4.58 37.55 -16.49
N PHE A 44 3.51 37.94 -15.79
CA PHE A 44 2.50 38.87 -16.29
C PHE A 44 2.62 40.28 -15.72
N GLU A 45 3.54 40.55 -14.79
CA GLU A 45 3.64 41.87 -14.14
C GLU A 45 4.41 42.92 -14.96
N ASP A 46 5.29 42.52 -15.89
CA ASP A 46 6.16 43.49 -16.58
C ASP A 46 5.83 43.68 -18.08
N THR A 47 4.72 44.37 -18.35
CA THR A 47 4.55 45.10 -19.63
C THR A 47 4.05 46.52 -19.39
N LYS A 48 4.93 47.49 -19.66
CA LYS A 48 4.61 48.92 -19.63
C LYS A 48 3.40 49.23 -20.52
N THR A 49 2.50 50.00 -19.93
CA THR A 49 1.15 50.40 -20.33
C THR A 49 1.05 50.87 -21.79
N LYS A 50 0.44 50.03 -22.64
CA LYS A 50 -0.50 50.50 -23.67
C LYS A 50 -1.90 50.35 -23.09
N GLU A 51 -2.76 51.32 -23.37
CA GLU A 51 -4.16 51.36 -22.94
C GLU A 51 -4.79 49.96 -23.00
N LYS A 52 -5.19 49.42 -21.84
CA LYS A 52 -5.84 48.11 -21.73
C LYS A 52 -7.15 48.21 -22.50
N GLU A 53 -7.22 47.65 -23.71
CA GLU A 53 -8.51 47.21 -24.23
C GLU A 53 -9.07 46.23 -23.20
N ILE A 54 -10.17 46.62 -22.55
CA ILE A 54 -10.90 45.72 -21.65
C ILE A 54 -11.54 44.67 -22.55
N ILE A 55 -10.85 43.55 -22.74
CA ILE A 55 -11.42 42.36 -23.36
C ILE A 55 -12.49 41.86 -22.39
N SER A 56 -13.75 42.26 -22.60
CA SER A 56 -14.88 41.70 -21.86
C SER A 56 -15.25 40.37 -22.49
N LEU A 57 -14.91 39.27 -21.81
CA LEU A 57 -15.36 37.94 -22.21
C LEU A 57 -16.88 37.87 -22.07
N THR A 58 -17.58 37.41 -23.12
CA THR A 58 -19.00 37.12 -23.02
C THR A 58 -19.23 35.96 -22.05
N GLU A 59 -20.43 35.84 -21.46
CA GLU A 59 -20.74 34.73 -20.56
C GLU A 59 -20.57 33.36 -21.24
N ASP A 60 -20.92 33.26 -22.52
CA ASP A 60 -20.69 32.05 -23.32
C ASP A 60 -19.19 31.70 -23.45
N GLN A 61 -18.32 32.69 -23.57
CA GLN A 61 -16.87 32.48 -23.63
C GLN A 61 -16.31 32.04 -22.27
N LYS A 62 -16.79 32.62 -21.16
CA LYS A 62 -16.40 32.21 -19.80
C LYS A 62 -16.83 30.78 -19.52
N GLN A 63 -18.05 30.41 -19.92
CA GLN A 63 -18.56 29.06 -19.80
C GLN A 63 -17.71 28.06 -20.60
N LEU A 64 -17.42 28.37 -21.88
CA LEU A 64 -16.59 27.51 -22.72
C LEU A 64 -15.16 27.32 -22.17
N ILE A 65 -14.58 28.38 -21.59
CA ILE A 65 -13.26 28.31 -20.95
C ILE A 65 -13.33 27.43 -19.69
N SER A 66 -14.37 27.57 -18.86
CA SER A 66 -14.57 26.73 -17.68
C SER A 66 -14.73 25.25 -18.03
N GLU A 67 -15.54 24.94 -19.04
CA GLU A 67 -15.74 23.56 -19.53
C GLU A 67 -14.43 22.95 -20.07
N LYS A 68 -13.65 23.73 -20.83
CA LYS A 68 -12.34 23.29 -21.35
C LYS A 68 -11.31 23.10 -20.24
N LEU A 69 -11.29 23.97 -19.24
CA LEU A 69 -10.41 23.84 -18.07
C LEU A 69 -10.78 22.59 -17.26
N GLN A 70 -12.07 22.34 -17.04
CA GLN A 70 -12.54 21.14 -16.35
C GLN A 70 -12.18 19.86 -17.13
N ALA A 71 -12.34 19.86 -18.45
CA ALA A 71 -11.94 18.75 -19.29
C ALA A 71 -10.41 18.49 -19.25
N LEU A 72 -9.61 19.56 -19.23
CA LEU A 72 -8.15 19.47 -19.10
C LEU A 72 -7.74 18.90 -17.73
N THR A 73 -8.35 19.39 -16.65
CA THR A 73 -8.12 18.90 -15.28
C THR A 73 -8.49 17.43 -15.14
N ASN A 74 -9.66 17.03 -15.65
CA ASN A 74 -10.09 15.63 -15.61
C ASN A 74 -9.16 14.72 -16.42
N SER A 75 -8.69 15.17 -17.59
CA SER A 75 -7.73 14.41 -18.41
C SER A 75 -6.38 14.24 -17.72
N ASN A 76 -5.90 15.26 -17.00
CA ASN A 76 -4.66 15.18 -16.25
C ASN A 76 -4.80 14.23 -15.05
N ASN A 77 -5.90 14.32 -14.30
CA ASN A 77 -6.16 13.43 -13.16
C ASN A 77 -6.21 11.96 -13.61
N ASN A 78 -6.84 11.67 -14.75
CA ASN A 78 -6.86 10.32 -15.32
C ASN A 78 -5.46 9.81 -15.69
N LEU A 79 -4.57 10.67 -16.19
CA LEU A 79 -3.19 10.30 -16.51
C LEU A 79 -2.38 10.01 -15.24
N PHE A 80 -2.52 10.83 -14.20
CA PHE A 80 -1.85 10.62 -12.91
C PHE A 80 -2.32 9.34 -12.24
N ASN A 81 -3.64 9.10 -12.18
CA ASN A 81 -4.20 7.87 -11.60
C ASN A 81 -3.69 6.62 -12.34
N ASN A 82 -3.66 6.67 -13.68
CA ASN A 82 -3.14 5.56 -14.49
C ASN A 82 -1.64 5.33 -14.25
N PHE A 83 -0.86 6.42 -14.13
CA PHE A 83 0.56 6.29 -13.79
C PHE A 83 0.76 5.65 -12.41
N GLU A 84 0.01 6.09 -11.40
CA GLU A 84 0.07 5.54 -10.05
C GLU A 84 -0.34 4.06 -10.02
N GLU A 85 -1.42 3.70 -10.72
CA GLU A 85 -1.86 2.31 -10.89
C GLU A 85 -0.75 1.45 -11.51
N ILE A 86 -0.10 1.94 -12.57
CA ILE A 86 1.04 1.26 -13.21
C ILE A 86 2.22 1.11 -12.23
N GLN A 87 2.54 2.14 -11.44
CA GLN A 87 3.62 2.06 -10.45
C GLN A 87 3.31 1.02 -9.38
N ASN A 88 2.07 1.01 -8.87
CA ASN A 88 1.62 0.05 -7.86
C ASN A 88 1.67 -1.39 -8.40
N GLU A 89 1.21 -1.62 -9.62
CA GLU A 89 1.30 -2.93 -10.28
C GLU A 89 2.75 -3.38 -10.53
N ASN A 90 3.63 -2.46 -10.92
CA ASN A 90 5.06 -2.77 -11.08
C ASN A 90 5.71 -3.10 -9.73
N LEU A 91 5.39 -2.36 -8.67
CA LEU A 91 5.92 -2.60 -7.33
C LEU A 91 5.50 -3.97 -6.80
N LYS A 92 4.23 -4.36 -6.98
CA LYS A 92 3.74 -5.71 -6.65
C LYS A 92 4.57 -6.80 -7.33
N LYS A 93 4.80 -6.69 -8.65
CA LYS A 93 5.60 -7.66 -9.42
C LYS A 93 7.06 -7.72 -8.98
N ILE A 94 7.66 -6.57 -8.68
CA ILE A 94 9.04 -6.50 -8.17
C ILE A 94 9.13 -7.18 -6.80
N ASN A 95 8.20 -6.91 -5.90
CA ASN A 95 8.16 -7.52 -4.57
C ASN A 95 7.97 -9.04 -4.64
N GLU A 96 7.08 -9.51 -5.52
CA GLU A 96 6.90 -10.94 -5.81
C GLU A 96 8.21 -11.57 -6.30
N TYR A 97 8.86 -10.96 -7.29
CA TYR A 97 10.14 -11.45 -7.82
C TYR A 97 11.22 -11.49 -6.73
N ILE A 98 11.35 -10.43 -5.92
CA ILE A 98 12.31 -10.39 -4.80
C ILE A 98 12.01 -11.50 -3.79
N ALA A 99 10.74 -11.72 -3.43
CA ALA A 99 10.33 -12.75 -2.49
C ALA A 99 10.67 -14.16 -3.00
N ILE A 100 10.36 -14.45 -4.27
CA ILE A 100 10.67 -15.72 -4.92
C ILE A 100 12.18 -15.97 -4.95
N ASN A 101 12.97 -14.98 -5.37
CA ASN A 101 14.43 -15.14 -5.43
C ASN A 101 15.05 -15.34 -4.04
N LYS A 102 14.63 -14.55 -3.05
CA LYS A 102 15.08 -14.72 -1.65
C LYS A 102 14.76 -16.13 -1.13
N TRP A 103 13.56 -16.64 -1.42
CA TRP A 103 13.18 -17.99 -1.05
C TRP A 103 14.03 -19.05 -1.77
N GLN A 104 14.26 -18.90 -3.07
CA GLN A 104 15.07 -19.83 -3.86
C GLN A 104 16.53 -19.85 -3.39
N GLU A 105 17.13 -18.68 -3.18
CA GLU A 105 18.50 -18.53 -2.66
C GLU A 105 18.63 -19.14 -1.26
N PHE A 106 17.68 -18.83 -0.37
CA PHE A 106 17.66 -19.40 0.97
C PHE A 106 17.54 -20.93 0.92
N SER A 107 16.60 -21.44 0.14
CA SER A 107 16.38 -22.89 -0.02
C SER A 107 17.61 -23.59 -0.60
N ALA A 108 18.24 -23.03 -1.63
CA ALA A 108 19.46 -23.59 -2.23
C ALA A 108 20.63 -23.61 -1.23
N THR A 109 20.86 -22.50 -0.53
CA THR A 109 21.97 -22.36 0.43
C THR A 109 21.80 -23.27 1.65
N ASN A 110 20.57 -23.53 2.06
CA ASN A 110 20.26 -24.29 3.28
C ASN A 110 19.81 -25.74 3.00
N SER A 111 20.00 -26.25 1.79
CA SER A 111 19.56 -27.61 1.38
C SER A 111 18.07 -27.85 1.67
N GLY A 112 17.23 -26.92 1.26
CA GLY A 112 15.79 -26.92 1.45
C GLY A 112 15.31 -26.18 2.70
N VAL A 113 14.04 -25.80 2.65
CA VAL A 113 13.27 -25.17 3.74
C VAL A 113 12.78 -26.23 4.71
N LYS A 114 13.08 -26.06 6.00
CA LYS A 114 12.74 -27.00 7.08
C LYS A 114 12.02 -26.20 8.16
N GLY A 115 10.70 -26.08 7.97
CA GLY A 115 9.85 -25.18 8.74
C GLY A 115 9.12 -25.85 9.90
N ILE A 116 8.97 -25.10 11.00
CA ILE A 116 8.05 -25.43 12.09
C ILE A 116 7.07 -24.28 12.32
N TYR A 117 5.87 -24.61 12.79
CA TYR A 117 4.85 -23.61 13.11
C TYR A 117 5.05 -23.04 14.52
N LEU A 118 4.95 -21.71 14.61
CA LEU A 118 4.91 -20.97 15.86
C LEU A 118 3.65 -20.10 15.86
N SER A 119 2.75 -20.36 16.81
CA SER A 119 1.64 -19.46 17.08
C SER A 119 2.19 -18.09 17.48
N GLY A 120 1.72 -17.00 16.86
CA GLY A 120 2.23 -15.68 17.20
C GLY A 120 1.92 -15.27 18.65
N TYR A 121 0.89 -15.83 19.28
CA TYR A 121 0.61 -15.67 20.72
C TYR A 121 1.73 -16.19 21.64
N HIS A 122 2.58 -17.07 21.13
CA HIS A 122 3.68 -17.67 21.88
C HIS A 122 5.01 -16.94 21.67
N PHE A 123 5.09 -16.01 20.70
CA PHE A 123 6.35 -15.42 20.27
C PHE A 123 7.11 -14.68 21.39
N LEU A 124 6.40 -13.97 22.26
CA LEU A 124 7.01 -13.24 23.39
C LEU A 124 6.96 -14.00 24.72
N ARG A 125 6.55 -15.27 24.72
CA ARG A 125 6.43 -16.07 25.94
C ARG A 125 7.65 -16.98 26.05
N GLU A 126 8.56 -16.67 26.96
CA GLU A 126 9.82 -17.41 27.18
C GLU A 126 9.58 -18.92 27.25
N GLU A 127 8.63 -19.36 28.08
CA GLU A 127 8.32 -20.77 28.27
C GLU A 127 7.78 -21.48 27.02
N LYS A 128 7.39 -20.73 25.99
CA LYS A 128 6.92 -21.26 24.70
C LYS A 128 7.96 -21.12 23.59
N ILE A 129 8.71 -20.02 23.57
CA ILE A 129 9.70 -19.77 22.52
C ILE A 129 11.05 -20.44 22.82
N ASP A 130 11.42 -20.68 24.08
CA ASP A 130 12.73 -21.27 24.40
C ASP A 130 12.92 -22.68 23.81
N PRO A 131 11.93 -23.60 23.86
CA PRO A 131 12.04 -24.88 23.15
C PRO A 131 12.18 -24.71 21.62
N ILE A 132 11.62 -23.63 21.06
CA ILE A 132 11.75 -23.32 19.63
C ILE A 132 13.15 -22.85 19.32
N LYS A 133 13.72 -21.94 20.15
CA LYS A 133 15.11 -21.51 20.03
C LYS A 133 16.07 -22.69 20.13
N ASP A 134 15.84 -23.60 21.06
CA ASP A 134 16.63 -24.83 21.18
C ASP A 134 16.58 -25.68 19.91
N ILE A 135 15.41 -25.82 19.29
CA ILE A 135 15.28 -26.53 18.00
C ILE A 135 16.07 -25.80 16.91
N LEU A 136 15.98 -24.47 16.82
CA LEU A 136 16.68 -23.68 15.81
C LEU A 136 18.20 -23.75 15.98
N SER A 137 18.71 -23.75 17.22
CA SER A 137 20.15 -23.81 17.49
C SER A 137 20.74 -25.21 17.35
N ASN A 138 19.97 -26.26 17.65
CA ASN A 138 20.51 -27.62 17.79
C ASN A 138 20.07 -28.59 16.69
N THR A 139 19.28 -28.14 15.70
CA THR A 139 18.79 -28.99 14.62
C THR A 139 18.97 -28.35 13.25
N VAL A 140 18.51 -29.03 12.19
CA VAL A 140 18.51 -28.52 10.82
C VAL A 140 17.33 -27.59 10.50
N VAL A 141 16.40 -27.40 11.44
CA VAL A 141 15.26 -26.49 11.26
C VAL A 141 15.78 -25.08 11.04
N ASN A 142 15.27 -24.43 9.98
CA ASN A 142 15.79 -23.14 9.52
C ASN A 142 14.68 -22.15 9.16
N THR A 143 13.43 -22.49 9.43
CA THR A 143 12.27 -21.68 9.03
C THR A 143 11.20 -21.70 10.10
N ILE A 144 10.59 -20.56 10.35
CA ILE A 144 9.41 -20.43 11.23
C ILE A 144 8.22 -19.96 10.40
N VAL A 145 7.12 -20.70 10.52
CA VAL A 145 5.79 -20.25 10.04
C VAL A 145 5.12 -19.53 11.21
N LEU A 146 4.97 -18.22 11.11
CA LEU A 146 4.46 -17.34 12.16
C LEU A 146 3.11 -16.76 11.76
N ASP A 147 2.13 -16.80 12.67
CA ASP A 147 0.82 -16.21 12.41
C ASP A 147 0.90 -14.69 12.23
N VAL A 148 0.48 -14.22 11.05
CA VAL A 148 0.16 -12.83 10.73
C VAL A 148 -1.29 -12.54 11.09
N LYS A 149 -2.20 -13.37 10.54
CA LYS A 149 -3.63 -13.38 10.86
C LYS A 149 -4.07 -14.77 11.29
N THR A 150 -4.67 -14.84 12.46
CA THR A 150 -5.15 -16.09 13.08
C THR A 150 -6.48 -16.54 12.49
N ASP A 151 -6.86 -17.78 12.81
CA ASP A 151 -8.16 -18.39 12.46
C ASP A 151 -9.36 -17.76 13.19
N ASN A 152 -9.09 -17.03 14.27
CA ASN A 152 -10.07 -16.21 14.96
C ASN A 152 -10.15 -14.78 14.40
N GLY A 153 -9.44 -14.49 13.31
CA GLY A 153 -9.44 -13.19 12.66
C GLY A 153 -8.53 -12.15 13.30
N HIS A 154 -7.69 -12.51 14.29
CA HIS A 154 -6.79 -11.53 14.91
C HIS A 154 -5.51 -11.29 14.12
N LEU A 155 -5.13 -10.02 13.93
CA LEU A 155 -3.81 -9.61 13.46
C LEU A 155 -2.84 -9.53 14.64
N LEU A 156 -1.61 -10.04 14.47
CA LEU A 156 -0.62 -10.13 15.55
C LEU A 156 0.47 -9.05 15.47
N TYR A 157 0.25 -8.01 14.67
CA TYR A 157 1.08 -6.82 14.52
C TYR A 157 0.18 -5.58 14.48
N ASP A 158 0.79 -4.40 14.51
CA ASP A 158 0.11 -3.09 14.40
C ASP A 158 -0.12 -2.77 12.92
N SER A 159 -1.39 -2.68 12.49
CA SER A 159 -1.81 -2.60 11.09
C SER A 159 -2.39 -1.23 10.75
N GLU A 160 -2.10 -0.75 9.54
CA GLU A 160 -2.64 0.50 8.99
C GLU A 160 -3.83 0.23 8.03
N ILE A 161 -4.27 -1.02 7.91
CA ILE A 161 -5.42 -1.40 7.08
C ILE A 161 -6.70 -0.80 7.67
N LEU A 162 -7.45 -0.04 6.87
CA LEU A 162 -8.62 0.72 7.32
C LEU A 162 -9.68 -0.16 8.00
N GLU A 163 -9.93 -1.35 7.47
CA GLU A 163 -10.91 -2.30 8.01
C GLU A 163 -10.54 -2.76 9.43
N VAL A 164 -9.25 -2.74 9.81
CA VAL A 164 -8.79 -3.20 11.13
C VAL A 164 -9.30 -2.29 12.25
N GLU A 165 -9.46 -0.99 12.01
CA GLU A 165 -10.02 -0.05 13.00
C GLU A 165 -11.48 -0.40 13.35
N GLU A 166 -12.26 -0.77 12.35
CA GLU A 166 -13.65 -1.21 12.53
C GLU A 166 -13.72 -2.59 13.19
N LEU A 167 -12.89 -3.53 12.74
CA LEU A 167 -12.84 -4.91 13.23
C LEU A 167 -12.31 -5.03 14.67
N LYS A 168 -11.45 -4.11 15.11
CA LYS A 168 -10.80 -4.11 16.43
C LYS A 168 -10.13 -5.45 16.76
N ASN A 169 -9.53 -6.06 15.75
CA ASN A 169 -9.03 -7.43 15.80
C ASN A 169 -7.52 -7.52 16.06
N GLU A 170 -6.83 -6.41 16.29
CA GLU A 170 -5.42 -6.43 16.62
C GLU A 170 -5.17 -7.05 17.99
N ARG A 171 -4.16 -7.91 18.05
CA ARG A 171 -3.64 -8.53 19.26
C ARG A 171 -2.12 -8.53 19.21
N ILE A 172 -1.51 -7.38 18.92
CA ILE A 172 -0.07 -7.15 18.72
C ILE A 172 0.81 -8.07 19.59
N LYS A 173 1.67 -8.85 18.95
CA LYS A 173 2.63 -9.79 19.56
C LYS A 173 4.06 -9.57 19.10
N TYR A 174 4.29 -8.87 18.00
CA TYR A 174 5.62 -8.58 17.50
C TYR A 174 5.59 -7.33 16.62
N ASP A 175 6.77 -6.79 16.38
CA ASP A 175 7.02 -5.70 15.43
C ASP A 175 8.19 -6.06 14.51
N ASN A 176 8.47 -5.19 13.53
CA ASN A 176 9.56 -5.41 12.58
C ASN A 176 10.92 -5.56 13.28
N GLN A 177 11.18 -4.82 14.36
CA GLN A 177 12.45 -4.87 15.07
C GLN A 177 12.66 -6.21 15.77
N THR A 178 11.61 -6.75 16.40
CA THR A 178 11.66 -8.04 17.09
C THR A 178 11.82 -9.18 16.09
N LEU A 179 11.10 -9.14 14.96
CA LEU A 179 11.26 -10.13 13.89
C LEU A 179 12.65 -10.10 13.26
N LYS A 180 13.21 -8.90 13.02
CA LYS A 180 14.56 -8.73 12.48
C LYS A 180 15.60 -9.32 13.42
N SER A 181 15.52 -8.99 14.71
CA SER A 181 16.45 -9.49 15.72
C SER A 181 16.41 -11.02 15.80
N PHE A 182 15.20 -11.61 15.79
CA PHE A 182 15.01 -13.05 15.82
C PHE A 182 15.56 -13.75 14.55
N LYS A 183 15.39 -13.14 13.37
CA LYS A 183 15.96 -13.66 12.12
C LYS A 183 17.48 -13.65 12.13
N GLU A 184 18.08 -12.57 12.61
CA GLU A 184 19.54 -12.40 12.65
C GLU A 184 20.18 -13.35 13.67
N GLU A 185 19.55 -13.54 14.83
CA GLU A 185 20.03 -14.42 15.90
C GLU A 185 20.11 -15.89 15.45
N PHE A 186 19.07 -16.38 14.77
CA PHE A 186 18.97 -17.80 14.39
C PHE A 186 19.25 -18.09 12.91
N ASN A 187 19.51 -17.07 12.09
CA ASN A 187 19.68 -17.18 10.64
C ASN A 187 18.55 -17.98 9.96
N ILE A 188 17.30 -17.58 10.24
CA ILE A 188 16.09 -18.29 9.78
C ILE A 188 15.34 -17.53 8.69
N TYR A 189 14.55 -18.28 7.93
CA TYR A 189 13.52 -17.73 7.05
C TYR A 189 12.18 -17.65 7.81
N LEU A 190 11.43 -16.57 7.60
CA LEU A 190 10.08 -16.43 8.15
C LEU A 190 9.04 -16.58 7.05
N ILE A 191 7.98 -17.33 7.34
CA ILE A 191 6.79 -17.44 6.50
C ILE A 191 5.61 -16.89 7.30
N GLY A 192 5.00 -15.82 6.81
CA GLY A 192 3.77 -15.28 7.39
C GLY A 192 2.59 -16.18 7.09
N ARG A 193 1.91 -16.69 8.11
CA ARG A 193 0.64 -17.43 7.99
C ARG A 193 -0.52 -16.45 8.08
N VAL A 194 -1.23 -16.30 6.98
CA VAL A 194 -2.49 -15.55 6.90
C VAL A 194 -3.62 -16.56 6.73
N VAL A 195 -4.46 -16.73 7.76
CA VAL A 195 -5.69 -17.51 7.57
C VAL A 195 -6.64 -16.72 6.70
N ALA A 196 -7.02 -17.26 5.54
CA ALA A 196 -7.83 -16.55 4.57
C ALA A 196 -9.30 -16.47 5.01
N PHE A 197 -10.08 -17.51 4.75
CA PHE A 197 -11.55 -17.44 4.82
C PHE A 197 -12.18 -17.90 6.13
N GLN A 198 -11.43 -18.51 7.05
CA GLN A 198 -11.93 -18.73 8.41
C GLN A 198 -11.68 -17.44 9.21
N ASP A 199 -12.69 -16.58 9.25
CA ASP A 199 -12.61 -15.28 9.92
C ASP A 199 -13.93 -14.95 10.64
N PRO A 200 -14.04 -15.35 11.92
CA PRO A 200 -15.18 -15.06 12.76
C PRO A 200 -15.45 -13.58 12.97
N ILE A 201 -14.41 -12.73 13.03
CA ILE A 201 -14.59 -11.31 13.32
C ILE A 201 -15.14 -10.61 12.07
N PHE A 202 -14.49 -10.79 10.93
CA PHE A 202 -14.92 -10.19 9.68
C PHE A 202 -16.33 -10.65 9.28
N SER A 203 -16.62 -11.96 9.39
CA SER A 203 -17.96 -12.49 9.04
C SER A 203 -19.08 -11.93 9.92
N ARG A 204 -18.79 -11.56 11.17
CA ARG A 204 -19.78 -10.96 12.08
C ARG A 204 -19.97 -9.47 11.85
N THR A 205 -18.91 -8.76 11.50
CA THR A 205 -18.95 -7.34 11.17
C THR A 205 -19.59 -7.10 9.80
N TYR A 206 -19.29 -7.97 8.82
CA TYR A 206 -19.81 -7.93 7.44
C TYR A 206 -20.54 -9.23 7.08
N PRO A 207 -21.77 -9.47 7.59
CA PRO A 207 -22.53 -10.70 7.33
C PRO A 207 -22.82 -11.01 5.87
N GLU A 208 -22.82 -10.00 5.00
CA GLU A 208 -22.98 -10.11 3.56
C GLU A 208 -21.79 -10.77 2.87
N SER A 209 -20.60 -10.62 3.44
CA SER A 209 -19.34 -11.23 3.00
C SER A 209 -19.14 -12.65 3.53
N ALA A 210 -20.07 -13.17 4.34
CA ALA A 210 -20.00 -14.52 4.88
C ALA A 210 -20.70 -15.55 3.98
N ILE A 211 -20.20 -16.79 3.99
CA ILE A 211 -20.96 -17.94 3.47
C ILE A 211 -22.28 -18.03 4.24
N LYS A 212 -23.39 -18.23 3.53
CA LYS A 212 -24.72 -18.30 4.13
C LYS A 212 -25.20 -19.73 4.29
N ASP A 213 -25.80 -20.01 5.43
CA ASP A 213 -26.54 -21.25 5.65
C ASP A 213 -27.83 -21.23 4.79
N ILE A 214 -28.04 -22.29 4.00
CA ILE A 214 -29.17 -22.37 3.06
C ILE A 214 -30.53 -22.36 3.77
N SER A 215 -30.60 -22.93 4.98
CA SER A 215 -31.84 -23.07 5.73
C SER A 215 -32.25 -21.79 6.45
N THR A 216 -31.28 -21.03 6.97
CA THR A 216 -31.54 -19.82 7.77
C THR A 216 -31.25 -18.52 7.05
N SER A 217 -30.52 -18.57 5.93
CA SER A 217 -29.99 -17.40 5.21
C SER A 217 -29.09 -16.47 6.06
N LYS A 218 -28.61 -16.96 7.21
CA LYS A 218 -27.66 -16.26 8.09
C LYS A 218 -26.22 -16.70 7.78
N PRO A 219 -25.19 -15.95 8.22
CA PRO A 219 -23.81 -16.43 8.18
C PRO A 219 -23.70 -17.85 8.75
N TYR A 220 -23.12 -18.76 7.98
CA TYR A 220 -22.85 -20.12 8.39
C TYR A 220 -21.79 -20.11 9.49
N ASN A 221 -22.03 -20.86 10.56
CA ASN A 221 -21.07 -21.04 11.63
C ASN A 221 -21.05 -22.48 12.15
N GLN A 222 -19.89 -22.87 12.67
CA GLN A 222 -19.70 -24.13 13.40
C GLN A 222 -18.78 -23.85 14.59
N ASP A 223 -19.22 -24.15 15.81
CA ASP A 223 -18.45 -23.92 17.04
C ASP A 223 -17.89 -22.49 17.16
N ASP A 224 -18.75 -21.49 16.91
CA ASP A 224 -18.42 -20.06 16.87
C ASP A 224 -17.39 -19.63 15.81
N GLN A 225 -16.99 -20.54 14.92
CA GLN A 225 -16.20 -20.24 13.73
C GLN A 225 -17.12 -19.85 12.57
N TYR A 226 -16.73 -18.82 11.82
CA TYR A 226 -17.46 -18.35 10.65
C TYR A 226 -16.52 -18.30 9.45
N PHE A 227 -17.10 -18.34 8.28
CA PHE A 227 -16.38 -18.42 7.03
C PHE A 227 -16.81 -17.32 6.07
N LEU A 228 -15.83 -16.61 5.54
CA LEU A 228 -15.99 -15.65 4.46
C LEU A 228 -16.30 -16.35 3.14
N ASP A 229 -17.11 -15.72 2.29
CA ASP A 229 -17.38 -16.17 0.94
C ASP A 229 -16.15 -15.90 0.05
N PRO A 230 -15.46 -16.93 -0.49
CA PRO A 230 -14.30 -16.71 -1.35
C PRO A 230 -14.63 -15.98 -2.66
N SER A 231 -15.91 -15.99 -3.07
CA SER A 231 -16.39 -15.28 -4.27
C SER A 231 -16.69 -13.80 -4.03
N ASP A 232 -16.76 -13.37 -2.77
CA ASP A 232 -16.93 -11.96 -2.41
C ASP A 232 -15.62 -11.17 -2.60
N SER A 233 -15.71 -9.98 -3.21
CA SER A 233 -14.54 -9.16 -3.50
C SER A 233 -13.96 -8.51 -2.25
N ALA A 234 -14.81 -8.01 -1.34
CA ALA A 234 -14.35 -7.36 -0.12
C ALA A 234 -13.55 -8.33 0.77
N SER A 235 -14.04 -9.56 0.90
CA SER A 235 -13.33 -10.64 1.60
C SER A 235 -11.95 -10.92 1.02
N ARG A 236 -11.83 -11.04 -0.32
CA ARG A 236 -10.54 -11.27 -0.98
C ARG A 236 -9.59 -10.09 -0.86
N GLU A 237 -10.12 -8.88 -0.98
CA GLU A 237 -9.34 -7.65 -0.90
C GLU A 237 -8.75 -7.45 0.50
N TYR A 238 -9.55 -7.65 1.55
CA TYR A 238 -9.07 -7.62 2.93
C TYR A 238 -7.92 -8.62 3.17
N ILE A 239 -8.08 -9.88 2.75
CA ILE A 239 -7.04 -10.90 2.91
C ILE A 239 -5.77 -10.54 2.14
N LEU A 240 -5.92 -9.99 0.92
CA LEU A 240 -4.79 -9.55 0.11
C LEU A 240 -4.06 -8.37 0.76
N ASN A 241 -4.78 -7.39 1.29
CA ASN A 241 -4.21 -6.23 1.97
C ASN A 241 -3.39 -6.67 3.20
N VAL A 242 -3.92 -7.59 4.01
CA VAL A 242 -3.17 -8.19 5.13
C VAL A 242 -1.90 -8.90 4.65
N ALA A 243 -1.95 -9.62 3.54
CA ALA A 243 -0.79 -10.32 2.99
C ALA A 243 0.26 -9.38 2.37
N LEU A 244 -0.15 -8.21 1.87
CA LEU A 244 0.76 -7.22 1.27
C LEU A 244 1.43 -6.33 2.34
N GLU A 245 0.73 -6.03 3.43
CA GLU A 245 1.27 -5.21 4.52
C GLU A 245 2.29 -5.95 5.40
N ALA A 246 2.06 -7.24 5.66
CA ALA A 246 2.87 -8.07 6.56
C ALA A 246 4.27 -8.43 6.04
#